data_AF-A0A661ZYE5-F1
#
_entry.id   AF-A0A661ZYE5-F1
#
_cell.length_a   1.000
_cell.length_b   1.000
_cell.length_c   1.000
_cell.angle_alpha   90.00
_cell.angle_beta   90.00
_cell.angle_gamma   90.00
#
_symmetry.space_group_name_H-M   'P 1'
#
loop_
_entity.id
_entity.type
_entity.pdbx_description
1 polymer ?
#
loop_
_entity_poly.entity_id
_entity_poly.type
_entity_poly.pdbx_seq_one_letter_code
_entity_poly.pdbx_strand_id
1 'polypeptide(L)'
;MKLSDQDTKLFYELMWALQYYVNSKLKTLPDIKSIKQYEDCTIEEKFKIRTALYKDKKLIDSFVKENPQNFSEEKLQIISKWKGFIEGDFFIERLLKKHAVFIKDTKVYGVIGLNQSFYEMHDPSNLPLLVKAVLLPFKGKVIYDGLIQIHNMSFGGGYKHELKEIYLRAKQRNLIIESFEPILKQAKTEKSSNANNKLQLDKLNGIVKKLHAASGSPAIFSPAFSLAKASIEFGQIAVTDPEDIENLYKSLKKVHRALNKVNTVIARSDW
;
A
#
# COMPACT_ATOMS: atom_id res chain seq x y z
N MET A 1 -5.20 -10.15 -3.14
CA MET A 1 -5.83 -9.92 -1.81
C MET A 1 -7.29 -9.58 -1.95
N LYS A 2 -8.11 -10.04 -1.01
CA LYS A 2 -9.51 -9.65 -0.85
C LYS A 2 -9.93 -9.87 0.61
N LEU A 3 -11.06 -9.32 1.02
CA LEU A 3 -11.64 -9.59 2.33
C LEU A 3 -11.99 -11.07 2.48
N SER A 4 -12.15 -11.55 3.72
CA SER A 4 -12.71 -12.88 3.96
C SER A 4 -14.18 -12.90 3.57
N ASP A 5 -14.73 -14.07 3.26
CA ASP A 5 -16.15 -14.17 2.86
C ASP A 5 -17.11 -13.63 3.93
N GLN A 6 -16.77 -13.81 5.21
CA GLN A 6 -17.53 -13.24 6.33
C GLN A 6 -17.47 -11.71 6.34
N ASP A 7 -16.28 -11.13 6.20
CA ASP A 7 -16.10 -9.67 6.15
C ASP A 7 -16.77 -9.06 4.91
N THR A 8 -16.71 -9.74 3.77
CA THR A 8 -17.36 -9.33 2.52
C THR A 8 -18.88 -9.33 2.65
N LYS A 9 -19.48 -10.39 3.21
CA LYS A 9 -20.92 -10.46 3.47
C LYS A 9 -21.37 -9.35 4.42
N LEU A 10 -20.61 -9.13 5.50
CA LEU A 10 -20.86 -8.03 6.43
C LEU A 10 -20.80 -6.67 5.72
N PHE A 11 -19.80 -6.44 4.88
CA PHE A 11 -19.70 -5.19 4.13
C PHE A 11 -20.94 -4.93 3.26
N TYR A 12 -21.37 -5.92 2.46
CA TYR A 12 -22.54 -5.75 1.59
C TYR A 12 -23.85 -5.60 2.35
N GLU A 13 -24.03 -6.34 3.46
CA GLU A 13 -25.18 -6.19 4.36
C GLU A 13 -25.31 -4.73 4.83
N LEU A 14 -24.21 -4.15 5.33
CA LEU A 14 -24.19 -2.78 5.84
C LEU A 14 -24.33 -1.74 4.71
N MET A 15 -23.63 -1.95 3.59
CA MET A 15 -23.59 -0.99 2.48
C MET A 15 -24.94 -0.91 1.75
N TRP A 16 -25.58 -2.04 1.47
CA TRP A 16 -26.88 -2.05 0.82
C TRP A 16 -27.99 -1.53 1.74
N ALA A 17 -27.93 -1.82 3.03
CA ALA A 17 -28.86 -1.22 4.00
C ALA A 17 -28.75 0.31 4.03
N LEU A 18 -27.52 0.84 4.06
CA LEU A 18 -27.27 2.28 4.03
C LEU A 18 -27.74 2.92 2.72
N GLN A 19 -27.38 2.33 1.57
CA GLN A 19 -27.76 2.88 0.27
C GLN A 19 -29.28 2.80 0.04
N TYR A 20 -29.94 1.71 0.46
CA TYR A 20 -31.39 1.62 0.42
C TYR A 20 -32.07 2.67 1.31
N TYR A 21 -31.51 2.95 2.50
CA TYR A 21 -32.00 4.04 3.34
C TYR A 21 -31.88 5.39 2.64
N VAL A 22 -30.75 5.68 2.00
CA VAL A 22 -30.58 6.90 1.17
C VAL A 22 -31.62 6.96 0.06
N ASN A 23 -31.87 5.86 -0.63
CA ASN A 23 -32.91 5.78 -1.65
C ASN A 23 -34.29 6.10 -1.08
N SER A 24 -34.65 5.57 0.09
CA SER A 24 -35.96 5.83 0.69
C SER A 24 -36.16 7.29 1.13
N LYS A 25 -35.09 7.99 1.55
CA LYS A 25 -35.13 9.41 1.91
C LYS A 25 -35.19 10.32 0.68
N LEU A 26 -34.43 10.00 -0.37
CA LEU A 26 -34.29 10.86 -1.55
C LEU A 26 -35.26 10.50 -2.68
N LYS A 27 -35.88 9.31 -2.62
CA LYS A 27 -36.78 8.75 -3.64
C LYS A 27 -36.17 8.73 -5.06
N THR A 28 -34.86 8.51 -5.15
CA THR A 28 -34.11 8.52 -6.41
C THR A 28 -34.53 7.38 -7.34
N LEU A 29 -34.84 6.21 -6.76
CA LEU A 29 -35.37 5.02 -7.44
C LEU A 29 -36.67 4.61 -6.74
N PRO A 30 -37.82 5.20 -7.09
CA PRO A 30 -39.07 5.06 -6.35
C PRO A 30 -39.67 3.64 -6.42
N ASP A 31 -39.31 2.86 -7.44
CA ASP A 31 -39.82 1.49 -7.64
C ASP A 31 -39.15 0.46 -6.72
N ILE A 32 -38.02 0.80 -6.12
CA ILE A 32 -37.25 -0.07 -5.23
C ILE A 32 -37.79 0.03 -3.80
N LYS A 33 -38.46 -1.03 -3.32
CA LYS A 33 -39.21 -1.07 -2.05
C LYS A 33 -38.59 -1.99 -0.99
N SER A 34 -37.45 -2.61 -1.27
CA SER A 34 -36.74 -3.45 -0.30
C SER A 34 -35.23 -3.48 -0.58
N ILE A 35 -34.44 -3.86 0.44
CA ILE A 35 -32.99 -4.05 0.31
C ILE A 35 -32.66 -5.15 -0.70
N LYS A 36 -33.47 -6.23 -0.76
CA LYS A 36 -33.28 -7.30 -1.76
C LYS A 36 -33.45 -6.80 -3.19
N GLN A 37 -34.49 -6.00 -3.44
CA GLN A 37 -34.65 -5.37 -4.76
C GLN A 37 -33.50 -4.42 -5.09
N TYR A 38 -32.96 -3.74 -4.08
CA TYR A 38 -31.80 -2.86 -4.27
C TYR A 38 -30.50 -3.64 -4.58
N GLU A 39 -30.33 -4.82 -3.99
CA GLU A 39 -29.21 -5.72 -4.30
C GLU A 39 -29.18 -6.10 -5.78
N ASP A 40 -30.35 -6.28 -6.40
CA ASP A 40 -30.50 -6.62 -7.83
C ASP A 40 -30.40 -5.42 -8.78
N CYS A 41 -30.32 -4.18 -8.28
CA CYS A 41 -30.18 -2.98 -9.11
C CYS A 41 -28.93 -2.99 -9.98
N THR A 42 -29.01 -2.30 -11.11
CA THR A 42 -27.88 -2.13 -12.04
C THR A 42 -26.77 -1.30 -11.42
N ILE A 43 -25.58 -1.35 -12.04
CA ILE A 43 -24.43 -0.56 -11.59
C ILE A 43 -24.75 0.95 -11.72
N GLU A 44 -25.42 1.36 -12.79
CA GLU A 44 -25.80 2.75 -13.04
C GLU A 44 -26.78 3.28 -11.98
N GLU A 45 -27.76 2.45 -11.61
CA GLU A 45 -28.72 2.75 -10.54
C GLU A 45 -28.03 2.92 -9.19
N LYS A 46 -27.18 1.95 -8.81
CA LYS A 46 -26.37 2.01 -7.60
C LYS A 46 -25.46 3.23 -7.59
N PHE A 47 -24.89 3.62 -8.73
CA PHE A 47 -24.03 4.78 -8.85
C PHE A 47 -24.76 6.10 -8.55
N LYS A 48 -26.05 6.24 -8.93
CA LYS A 48 -26.86 7.42 -8.58
C LYS A 48 -27.04 7.55 -7.08
N ILE A 49 -27.39 6.46 -6.40
CA ILE A 49 -27.57 6.43 -4.94
C ILE A 49 -26.25 6.68 -4.22
N ARG A 50 -25.18 6.00 -4.66
CA ARG A 50 -23.82 6.18 -4.16
C ARG A 50 -23.37 7.65 -4.24
N THR A 51 -23.60 8.29 -5.37
CA THR A 51 -23.24 9.71 -5.58
C THR A 51 -23.99 10.60 -4.59
N ALA A 52 -25.28 10.35 -4.35
CA ALA A 52 -26.07 11.10 -3.40
C ALA A 52 -25.61 10.87 -1.94
N LEU A 53 -25.30 9.62 -1.57
CA LEU A 53 -24.78 9.25 -0.25
C LEU A 53 -23.50 10.02 0.10
N TYR A 54 -22.52 10.07 -0.80
CA TYR A 54 -21.25 10.73 -0.51
C TYR A 54 -21.30 12.26 -0.65
N LYS A 55 -22.29 12.80 -1.38
CA LYS A 55 -22.53 14.24 -1.45
C LYS A 55 -23.06 14.81 -0.12
N ASP A 56 -23.86 14.05 0.63
CA ASP A 56 -24.36 14.46 1.95
C ASP A 56 -24.01 13.43 3.03
N LYS A 57 -22.87 13.64 3.70
CA LYS A 57 -22.38 12.77 4.77
C LYS A 57 -23.34 12.67 5.96
N LYS A 58 -24.26 13.63 6.14
CA LYS A 58 -25.25 13.62 7.23
C LYS A 58 -26.21 12.44 7.10
N LEU A 59 -26.38 11.89 5.90
CA LEU A 59 -27.20 10.69 5.67
C LEU A 59 -26.65 9.47 6.43
N ILE A 60 -25.32 9.38 6.61
CA ILE A 60 -24.71 8.32 7.41
C ILE A 60 -25.06 8.50 8.89
N ASP A 61 -25.01 9.73 9.40
CA ASP A 61 -25.38 10.04 10.79
C ASP A 61 -26.87 9.77 11.05
N SER A 62 -27.73 10.17 10.12
CA SER A 62 -29.17 9.91 10.21
C SER A 62 -29.46 8.40 10.18
N PHE A 63 -28.78 7.63 9.34
CA PHE A 63 -28.90 6.16 9.32
C PHE A 63 -28.52 5.55 10.66
N VAL A 64 -27.38 5.95 11.23
CA VAL A 64 -26.88 5.42 12.50
C VAL A 64 -27.83 5.77 13.64
N LYS A 65 -28.39 6.98 13.64
CA LYS A 65 -29.33 7.45 14.67
C LYS A 65 -30.71 6.79 14.56
N GLU A 66 -31.25 6.66 13.36
CA GLU A 66 -32.58 6.07 13.13
C GLU A 66 -32.55 4.54 13.25
N ASN A 67 -31.41 3.92 12.96
CA ASN A 67 -31.17 2.46 12.99
C ASN A 67 -32.34 1.64 12.40
N PRO A 68 -32.75 1.88 11.15
CA PRO A 68 -33.95 1.26 10.58
C PRO A 68 -33.86 -0.26 10.43
N GLN A 69 -32.65 -0.83 10.48
CA GLN A 69 -32.41 -2.28 10.38
C GLN A 69 -32.19 -2.94 11.75
N ASN A 70 -32.30 -2.19 12.86
CA ASN A 70 -32.02 -2.66 14.20
C ASN A 70 -30.64 -3.35 14.32
N PHE A 71 -29.62 -2.76 13.69
CA PHE A 71 -28.25 -3.25 13.75
C PHE A 71 -27.67 -3.11 15.16
N SER A 72 -26.73 -4.00 15.48
CA SER A 72 -25.95 -3.92 16.71
C SER A 72 -25.05 -2.69 16.71
N GLU A 73 -24.66 -2.27 17.91
CA GLU A 73 -23.74 -1.13 18.09
C GLU A 73 -22.43 -1.31 17.31
N GLU A 74 -21.87 -2.53 17.27
CA GLU A 74 -20.67 -2.84 16.48
C GLU A 74 -20.86 -2.59 14.97
N LYS A 75 -22.01 -2.98 14.42
CA LYS A 75 -22.35 -2.75 13.01
C LYS A 75 -22.54 -1.26 12.72
N LEU A 76 -23.23 -0.56 13.61
CA LEU A 76 -23.43 0.89 13.51
C LEU A 76 -22.11 1.66 13.60
N GLN A 77 -21.18 1.22 14.45
CA GLN A 77 -19.84 1.80 14.54
C GLN A 77 -19.06 1.67 13.22
N ILE A 78 -19.14 0.52 12.54
CA ILE A 78 -18.54 0.36 11.20
C ILE A 78 -19.10 1.40 10.23
N ILE A 79 -20.43 1.53 10.16
CA ILE A 79 -21.09 2.48 9.26
C ILE A 79 -20.73 3.93 9.61
N SER A 80 -20.71 4.29 10.89
CA SER A 80 -20.37 5.64 11.35
C SER A 80 -18.97 6.08 10.90
N LYS A 81 -18.02 5.13 10.85
CA LYS A 81 -16.64 5.37 10.40
C LYS A 81 -16.56 5.66 8.91
N TRP A 82 -17.52 5.22 8.10
CA TRP A 82 -17.55 5.51 6.66
C TRP A 82 -17.67 7.00 6.34
N LYS A 83 -18.03 7.87 7.30
CA LYS A 83 -17.91 9.34 7.13
C LYS A 83 -16.49 9.82 6.83
N GLY A 84 -15.49 9.06 7.29
CA GLY A 84 -14.07 9.26 7.02
C GLY A 84 -13.63 8.80 5.63
N PHE A 85 -14.56 8.58 4.70
CA PHE A 85 -14.25 8.18 3.33
C PHE A 85 -13.35 9.19 2.61
N ILE A 86 -12.60 8.68 1.63
CA ILE A 86 -11.84 9.48 0.68
C ILE A 86 -12.35 9.17 -0.72
N GLU A 87 -13.04 10.14 -1.32
CA GLU A 87 -13.47 10.09 -2.73
C GLU A 87 -12.46 10.83 -3.61
N GLY A 88 -12.28 10.35 -4.84
CA GLY A 88 -11.62 11.10 -5.89
C GLY A 88 -11.08 10.20 -6.99
N ASP A 89 -10.22 10.80 -7.81
CA ASP A 89 -9.42 10.06 -8.77
C ASP A 89 -8.15 9.53 -8.09
N PHE A 90 -7.81 8.28 -8.41
CA PHE A 90 -6.67 7.56 -7.90
C PHE A 90 -5.94 6.87 -9.05
N PHE A 91 -4.62 6.81 -8.97
CA PHE A 91 -3.82 5.91 -9.79
C PHE A 91 -3.66 4.57 -9.08
N ILE A 92 -4.11 3.49 -9.71
CA ILE A 92 -3.70 2.14 -9.33
C ILE A 92 -2.31 1.92 -9.94
N GLU A 93 -1.25 2.06 -9.16
CA GLU A 93 0.14 1.96 -9.69
C GLU A 93 0.62 0.51 -9.76
N ARG A 94 0.28 -0.31 -8.75
CA ARG A 94 0.64 -1.74 -8.73
C ARG A 94 -0.30 -2.57 -7.89
N LEU A 95 -0.28 -3.87 -8.15
CA LEU A 95 -0.93 -4.89 -7.35
C LEU A 95 0.15 -5.66 -6.57
N LEU A 96 0.01 -5.74 -5.26
CA LEU A 96 0.88 -6.53 -4.38
C LEU A 96 0.11 -7.72 -3.83
N LYS A 97 0.79 -8.65 -3.15
CA LYS A 97 0.12 -9.78 -2.50
C LYS A 97 -0.85 -9.34 -1.39
N LYS A 98 -0.50 -8.29 -0.63
CA LYS A 98 -1.22 -7.80 0.56
C LYS A 98 -2.34 -6.81 0.24
N HIS A 99 -2.08 -5.85 -0.65
CA HIS A 99 -3.01 -4.77 -1.04
C HIS A 99 -2.66 -4.23 -2.43
N ALA A 100 -3.58 -3.49 -3.05
CA ALA A 100 -3.34 -2.70 -4.24
C ALA A 100 -2.81 -1.34 -3.81
N VAL A 101 -1.99 -0.71 -4.63
CA VAL A 101 -1.40 0.59 -4.34
C VAL A 101 -2.21 1.64 -5.09
N PHE A 102 -3.02 2.39 -4.35
CA PHE A 102 -3.76 3.54 -4.85
C PHE A 102 -3.01 4.81 -4.50
N ILE A 103 -2.79 5.68 -5.47
CA ILE A 103 -2.10 6.96 -5.30
C ILE A 103 -3.08 8.08 -5.60
N LYS A 104 -3.23 9.01 -4.67
CA LYS A 104 -3.95 10.27 -4.87
C LYS A 104 -3.05 11.41 -4.45
N ASP A 105 -2.74 12.27 -5.41
CA ASP A 105 -1.70 13.29 -5.28
C ASP A 105 -0.38 12.62 -4.86
N THR A 106 0.13 12.90 -3.66
CA THR A 106 1.34 12.30 -3.08
C THR A 106 1.05 11.25 -2.00
N LYS A 107 -0.23 11.01 -1.68
CA LYS A 107 -0.64 10.03 -0.66
C LYS A 107 -0.82 8.66 -1.28
N VAL A 108 -0.36 7.64 -0.56
CA VAL A 108 -0.37 6.25 -1.01
C VAL A 108 -1.23 5.43 -0.05
N TYR A 109 -2.17 4.68 -0.62
CA TYR A 109 -3.13 3.87 0.12
C TYR A 109 -2.97 2.39 -0.24
N GLY A 110 -2.97 1.55 0.78
CA GLY A 110 -3.04 0.11 0.62
C GLY A 110 -4.48 -0.36 0.62
N VAL A 111 -5.05 -0.62 -0.56
CA VAL A 111 -6.47 -0.93 -0.72
C VAL A 111 -6.71 -2.43 -0.92
N ILE A 112 -7.68 -2.98 -0.20
CA ILE A 112 -8.06 -4.39 -0.27
C ILE A 112 -9.37 -4.53 -1.07
N GLY A 113 -9.43 -5.55 -1.93
CA GLY A 113 -10.63 -5.89 -2.69
C GLY A 113 -11.73 -6.50 -1.81
N LEU A 114 -12.97 -6.53 -2.30
CA LEU A 114 -14.13 -7.05 -1.57
C LEU A 114 -14.33 -8.54 -1.87
N ASN A 115 -15.25 -8.88 -2.76
CA ASN A 115 -15.49 -10.24 -3.26
C ASN A 115 -14.45 -10.67 -4.31
N GLN A 116 -13.95 -9.71 -5.09
CA GLN A 116 -12.91 -9.89 -6.09
C GLN A 116 -11.64 -9.16 -5.68
N SER A 117 -10.51 -9.77 -5.98
CA SER A 117 -9.22 -9.12 -5.87
C SER A 117 -8.96 -8.21 -7.07
N PHE A 118 -8.11 -7.19 -6.90
CA PHE A 118 -7.73 -6.33 -8.01
C PHE A 118 -6.99 -7.06 -9.15
N TYR A 119 -6.38 -8.22 -8.90
CA TYR A 119 -5.79 -9.06 -9.95
C TYR A 119 -6.85 -9.73 -10.82
N GLU A 120 -8.03 -10.02 -10.26
CA GLU A 120 -9.16 -10.59 -11.01
C GLU A 120 -9.86 -9.51 -11.84
N MET A 121 -9.83 -8.25 -11.37
CA MET A 121 -10.47 -7.11 -12.04
C MET A 121 -9.58 -6.45 -13.11
N HIS A 122 -8.26 -6.44 -12.93
CA HIS A 122 -7.33 -5.70 -13.78
C HIS A 122 -6.07 -6.51 -14.08
N ASP A 123 -5.66 -6.50 -15.35
CA ASP A 123 -4.37 -7.05 -15.76
C ASP A 123 -3.22 -6.13 -15.28
N PRO A 124 -2.23 -6.66 -14.52
CA PRO A 124 -1.07 -5.89 -14.06
C PRO A 124 -0.27 -5.21 -15.19
N SER A 125 -0.31 -5.74 -16.41
CA SER A 125 0.39 -5.15 -17.56
C SER A 125 -0.21 -3.82 -18.03
N ASN A 126 -1.47 -3.55 -17.69
CA ASN A 126 -2.18 -2.33 -18.05
C ASN A 126 -1.96 -1.17 -17.07
N LEU A 127 -1.15 -1.38 -16.01
CA LEU A 127 -0.90 -0.35 -15.00
C LEU A 127 0.09 0.72 -15.50
N PRO A 128 -0.01 1.96 -14.96
CA PRO A 128 -1.01 2.43 -14.01
C PRO A 128 -2.38 2.68 -14.64
N LEU A 129 -3.45 2.55 -13.86
CA LEU A 129 -4.82 2.92 -14.25
C LEU A 129 -5.28 4.14 -13.46
N LEU A 130 -5.89 5.13 -14.12
CA LEU A 130 -6.60 6.20 -13.43
C LEU A 130 -8.04 5.77 -13.20
N VAL A 131 -8.49 5.80 -11.95
CA VAL A 131 -9.82 5.38 -11.55
C VAL A 131 -10.47 6.37 -10.61
N LYS A 132 -11.77 6.60 -10.77
CA LYS A 132 -12.60 7.27 -9.77
C LYS A 132 -13.16 6.24 -8.80
N ALA A 133 -12.85 6.38 -7.52
CA ALA A 133 -13.26 5.44 -6.48
C ALA A 133 -13.57 6.17 -5.15
N VAL A 134 -14.19 5.44 -4.23
CA VAL A 134 -14.35 5.85 -2.84
C VAL A 134 -13.68 4.82 -1.94
N LEU A 135 -12.72 5.29 -1.15
CA LEU A 135 -12.03 4.48 -0.16
C LEU A 135 -12.69 4.61 1.21
N LEU A 136 -12.92 3.48 1.87
CA LEU A 136 -13.62 3.38 3.15
C LEU A 136 -12.75 2.70 4.21
N PRO A 137 -12.87 3.11 5.48
CA PRO A 137 -12.36 2.34 6.60
C PRO A 137 -13.25 1.13 6.87
N PHE A 138 -12.63 -0.05 7.04
CA PHE A 138 -13.34 -1.26 7.40
C PHE A 138 -12.45 -2.19 8.24
N LYS A 139 -12.76 -2.32 9.54
CA LYS A 139 -12.08 -3.23 10.48
C LYS A 139 -10.54 -3.09 10.42
N GLY A 140 -10.05 -1.86 10.49
CA GLY A 140 -8.61 -1.55 10.45
C GLY A 140 -7.94 -1.73 9.08
N LYS A 141 -8.72 -1.82 8.00
CA LYS A 141 -8.24 -1.88 6.61
C LYS A 141 -8.83 -0.72 5.80
N VAL A 142 -8.16 -0.36 4.70
CA VAL A 142 -8.75 0.48 3.65
C VAL A 142 -9.29 -0.42 2.54
N ILE A 143 -10.57 -0.26 2.23
CA ILE A 143 -11.26 -0.96 1.14
C ILE A 143 -11.83 0.08 0.16
N TYR A 144 -12.28 -0.36 -1.01
CA TYR A 144 -13.15 0.45 -1.86
C TYR A 144 -14.62 0.11 -1.58
N ASP A 145 -15.54 0.96 -2.03
CA ASP A 145 -16.96 0.84 -1.76
C ASP A 145 -17.74 -0.12 -2.68
N GLY A 146 -17.03 -0.91 -3.50
CA GLY A 146 -17.62 -1.82 -4.47
C GLY A 146 -17.82 -1.23 -5.86
N LEU A 147 -17.60 0.07 -6.07
CA LEU A 147 -17.76 0.72 -7.37
C LEU A 147 -16.50 1.49 -7.78
N ILE A 148 -15.98 1.18 -8.97
CA ILE A 148 -14.81 1.83 -9.57
C ILE A 148 -15.17 2.23 -10.98
N GLN A 149 -14.89 3.49 -11.33
CA GLN A 149 -14.99 3.98 -12.70
C GLN A 149 -13.58 4.13 -13.26
N ILE A 150 -13.27 3.43 -14.34
CA ILE A 150 -11.96 3.49 -14.99
C ILE A 150 -11.98 4.62 -16.02
N HIS A 151 -10.93 5.43 -16.04
CA HIS A 151 -10.70 6.41 -17.09
C HIS A 151 -9.87 5.76 -18.21
N ASN A 152 -10.40 5.78 -19.44
CA ASN A 152 -9.75 5.16 -20.60
C ASN A 152 -8.61 6.05 -21.11
N MET A 153 -7.44 5.95 -20.47
CA MET A 153 -6.24 6.70 -20.86
C MET A 153 -4.97 5.89 -20.63
N SER A 154 -3.93 6.17 -21.41
CA SER A 154 -2.61 5.56 -21.29
C SER A 154 -1.59 6.56 -20.74
N PHE A 155 -0.56 6.06 -20.07
CA PHE A 155 0.48 6.87 -19.43
C PHE A 155 1.85 6.59 -20.03
N GLY A 156 2.56 7.66 -20.40
CA GLY A 156 3.94 7.58 -20.87
C GLY A 156 4.94 7.24 -19.76
N GLY A 157 6.15 6.80 -20.14
CA GLY A 157 7.16 6.29 -19.21
C GLY A 157 7.56 7.26 -18.10
N GLY A 158 7.63 8.56 -18.37
CA GLY A 158 7.95 9.59 -17.36
C GLY A 158 6.93 9.64 -16.22
N TYR A 159 5.64 9.65 -16.55
CA TYR A 159 4.57 9.67 -15.54
C TYR A 159 4.49 8.36 -14.76
N LYS A 160 4.72 7.21 -15.43
CA LYS A 160 4.84 5.91 -14.75
C LYS A 160 6.01 5.91 -13.74
N HIS A 161 7.14 6.51 -14.11
CA HIS A 161 8.30 6.63 -13.22
C HIS A 161 7.98 7.51 -12.00
N GLU A 162 7.30 8.64 -12.19
CA GLU A 162 6.89 9.52 -11.10
C GLU A 162 5.97 8.81 -10.08
N LEU A 163 4.92 8.11 -10.55
CA LEU A 163 4.03 7.34 -9.68
C LEU A 163 4.77 6.25 -8.90
N LYS A 164 5.71 5.56 -9.57
CA LYS A 164 6.58 4.58 -8.92
C LYS A 164 7.43 5.22 -7.81
N GLU A 165 8.00 6.39 -8.04
CA GLU A 165 8.79 7.12 -7.04
C GLU A 165 7.92 7.58 -5.85
N ILE A 166 6.68 8.03 -6.09
CA ILE A 166 5.73 8.36 -5.01
C ILE A 166 5.49 7.14 -4.12
N TYR A 167 5.23 5.97 -4.72
CA TYR A 167 5.07 4.72 -3.98
C TYR A 167 6.36 4.32 -3.23
N LEU A 168 7.52 4.36 -3.87
CA LEU A 168 8.78 3.95 -3.26
C LEU A 168 9.16 4.85 -2.08
N ARG A 169 8.95 6.17 -2.19
CA ARG A 169 9.15 7.11 -1.08
C ARG A 169 8.20 6.84 0.08
N ALA A 170 6.92 6.59 -0.20
CA ALA A 170 5.95 6.25 0.83
C ALA A 170 6.31 4.92 1.53
N LYS A 171 6.74 3.92 0.77
CA LYS A 171 7.21 2.63 1.29
C LYS A 171 8.45 2.80 2.18
N GLN A 172 9.46 3.54 1.71
CA GLN A 172 10.70 3.76 2.45
C GLN A 172 10.45 4.45 3.79
N ARG A 173 9.47 5.35 3.85
CA ARG A 173 9.14 6.14 5.04
C ARG A 173 8.03 5.53 5.90
N ASN A 174 7.55 4.31 5.57
CA ASN A 174 6.39 3.68 6.22
C ASN A 174 5.14 4.58 6.24
N LEU A 175 4.90 5.32 5.16
CA LEU A 175 3.77 6.26 4.98
C LEU A 175 2.65 5.70 4.10
N ILE A 176 2.61 4.39 3.85
CA ILE A 176 1.49 3.76 3.15
C ILE A 176 0.30 3.69 4.12
N ILE A 177 -0.80 4.32 3.75
CA ILE A 177 -2.03 4.37 4.55
C ILE A 177 -2.82 3.08 4.29
N GLU A 178 -2.70 2.13 5.21
CA GLU A 178 -3.44 0.86 5.17
C GLU A 178 -4.68 0.83 6.09
N SER A 179 -4.84 1.86 6.93
CA SER A 179 -5.98 2.08 7.82
C SER A 179 -6.21 3.58 8.00
N PHE A 180 -7.48 4.02 8.05
CA PHE A 180 -7.81 5.40 8.46
C PHE A 180 -8.00 5.53 9.98
N GLU A 181 -8.10 4.40 10.68
CA GLU A 181 -8.15 4.38 12.13
C GLU A 181 -6.73 4.50 12.68
N PRO A 182 -6.49 5.36 13.69
CA PRO A 182 -5.19 5.42 14.35
C PRO A 182 -4.88 4.04 14.90
N ILE A 183 -3.82 3.44 14.35
CA ILE A 183 -3.32 2.16 14.82
C ILE A 183 -2.87 2.39 16.26
N LEU A 184 -3.64 1.94 17.26
CA LEU A 184 -3.08 1.62 18.56
C LEU A 184 -1.95 0.65 18.25
N LYS A 185 -0.69 1.11 18.29
CA LYS A 185 0.51 0.39 17.86
C LYS A 185 0.52 -1.03 18.42
N GLN A 186 -0.12 -1.98 17.73
CA GLN A 186 0.16 -3.38 17.90
C GLN A 186 1.39 -3.64 17.07
N ALA A 187 2.54 -3.46 17.72
CA ALA A 187 3.84 -3.82 17.22
C ALA A 187 3.86 -5.31 16.88
N LYS A 188 3.48 -5.69 15.66
CA LYS A 188 3.67 -7.05 15.17
C LYS A 188 4.15 -7.04 13.72
N THR A 189 5.19 -7.86 13.53
CA THR A 189 5.69 -8.48 12.28
C THR A 189 6.85 -7.89 11.47
N GLU A 190 7.63 -6.90 11.95
CA GLU A 190 8.93 -6.56 11.29
C GLU A 190 10.17 -6.93 12.09
N LYS A 191 10.08 -7.04 13.43
CA LYS A 191 11.24 -7.30 14.30
C LYS A 191 11.90 -8.68 14.09
N SER A 192 11.15 -9.69 13.65
CA SER A 192 11.66 -11.07 13.48
C SER A 192 12.57 -11.22 12.25
N SER A 193 12.22 -10.59 11.12
CA SER A 193 13.00 -10.65 9.87
C SER A 193 14.32 -9.89 9.98
N ASN A 194 14.28 -8.67 10.56
CA ASN A 194 15.48 -7.84 10.69
C ASN A 194 16.50 -8.42 11.68
N ALA A 195 16.05 -9.10 12.74
CA ALA A 195 16.93 -9.78 13.68
C ALA A 195 17.71 -10.93 13.01
N ASN A 196 17.04 -11.72 12.15
CA ASN A 196 17.69 -12.78 11.40
C ASN A 196 18.69 -12.23 10.36
N ASN A 197 18.32 -11.18 9.63
CA ASN A 197 19.19 -10.53 8.66
C ASN A 197 20.44 -9.91 9.33
N LYS A 198 20.27 -9.28 10.51
CA LYS A 198 21.38 -8.75 11.30
C LYS A 198 22.37 -9.86 11.69
N LEU A 199 21.87 -10.98 12.21
CA LEU A 199 22.71 -12.12 12.59
C LEU A 199 23.48 -12.69 11.40
N GLN A 200 22.85 -12.77 10.23
CA GLN A 200 23.53 -13.23 9.01
C GLN A 200 24.63 -12.26 8.56
N LEU A 201 24.37 -10.95 8.60
CA LEU A 201 25.37 -9.92 8.27
C LEU A 201 26.52 -9.89 9.28
N ASP A 202 26.27 -10.12 10.56
CA ASP A 202 27.30 -10.23 11.60
C ASP A 202 28.22 -11.44 11.35
N LYS A 203 27.64 -12.58 10.96
CA LYS A 203 28.41 -13.77 10.55
C LYS A 203 29.28 -13.48 9.32
N LEU A 204 28.70 -12.87 8.29
CA LEU A 204 29.45 -12.48 7.08
C LEU A 204 30.56 -11.49 7.40
N ASN A 205 30.32 -10.52 8.27
CA ASN A 205 31.35 -9.57 8.70
C ASN A 205 32.49 -10.29 9.42
N GLY A 206 32.18 -11.27 10.28
CA GLY A 206 33.18 -12.11 10.94
C GLY A 206 34.06 -12.90 9.95
N ILE A 207 33.47 -13.40 8.86
CA ILE A 207 34.21 -14.08 7.78
C ILE A 207 35.08 -13.08 7.01
N VAL A 208 34.48 -11.99 6.54
CA VAL A 208 35.13 -11.03 5.65
C VAL A 208 36.23 -10.23 6.36
N LYS A 209 36.13 -10.00 7.68
CA LYS A 209 37.22 -9.43 8.49
C LYS A 209 38.51 -10.25 8.44
N LYS A 210 38.40 -11.58 8.28
CA LYS A 210 39.55 -12.48 8.18
C LYS A 210 40.22 -12.45 6.80
N LEU A 211 39.56 -11.91 5.78
CA LEU A 211 40.14 -11.80 4.45
C LEU A 211 41.26 -10.74 4.44
N HIS A 212 42.43 -11.16 4.00
CA HIS A 212 43.60 -10.31 3.77
C HIS A 212 44.35 -10.85 2.55
N ALA A 213 44.94 -9.95 1.78
CA ALA A 213 45.83 -10.37 0.69
C ALA A 213 47.16 -10.83 1.30
N ALA A 214 47.58 -12.05 0.99
CA ALA A 214 48.90 -12.53 1.36
C ALA A 214 49.98 -11.82 0.54
N SER A 215 51.22 -11.79 1.05
CA SER A 215 52.36 -11.31 0.28
C SER A 215 52.46 -12.06 -1.06
N GLY A 216 52.65 -11.33 -2.17
CA GLY A 216 52.69 -11.91 -3.52
C GLY A 216 51.32 -12.22 -4.15
N SER A 217 50.21 -11.92 -3.49
CA SER A 217 48.87 -12.09 -4.08
C SER A 217 48.61 -11.07 -5.20
N PRO A 218 47.72 -11.38 -6.17
CA PRO A 218 47.30 -10.43 -7.20
C PRO A 218 46.83 -9.09 -6.60
N ALA A 219 47.20 -7.99 -7.26
CA ALA A 219 46.92 -6.62 -6.79
C ALA A 219 45.42 -6.34 -6.57
N ILE A 220 44.54 -7.12 -7.21
CA ILE A 220 43.07 -7.00 -7.10
C ILE A 220 42.50 -7.52 -5.78
N PHE A 221 43.22 -8.40 -5.06
CA PHE A 221 42.69 -9.05 -3.85
C PHE A 221 42.39 -8.05 -2.73
N SER A 222 43.32 -7.14 -2.42
CA SER A 222 43.14 -6.17 -1.34
C SER A 222 41.99 -5.16 -1.61
N PRO A 223 41.87 -4.55 -2.80
CA PRO A 223 40.70 -3.75 -3.17
C PRO A 223 39.38 -4.53 -3.12
N ALA A 224 39.34 -5.76 -3.64
CA ALA A 224 38.13 -6.59 -3.65
C ALA A 224 37.66 -6.93 -2.22
N PHE A 225 38.57 -7.32 -1.33
CA PHE A 225 38.24 -7.59 0.08
C PHE A 225 37.80 -6.31 0.81
N SER A 226 38.39 -5.17 0.49
CA SER A 226 37.99 -3.88 1.05
C SER A 226 36.57 -3.49 0.63
N LEU A 227 36.19 -3.75 -0.63
CA LEU A 227 34.83 -3.55 -1.11
C LEU A 227 33.83 -4.46 -0.39
N ALA A 228 34.16 -5.75 -0.23
CA ALA A 228 33.32 -6.69 0.52
C ALA A 228 33.10 -6.23 1.98
N LYS A 229 34.17 -5.79 2.67
CA LYS A 229 34.09 -5.24 4.03
C LYS A 229 33.16 -4.04 4.11
N ALA A 230 33.36 -3.06 3.23
CA ALA A 230 32.57 -1.83 3.21
C ALA A 230 31.08 -2.10 2.90
N SER A 231 30.79 -3.00 1.96
CA SER A 231 29.41 -3.35 1.59
C SER A 231 28.66 -4.06 2.72
N ILE A 232 29.34 -4.95 3.46
CA ILE A 232 28.74 -5.62 4.62
C ILE A 232 28.52 -4.64 5.77
N GLU A 233 29.48 -3.75 6.05
CA GLU A 233 29.33 -2.69 7.07
C GLU A 233 28.13 -1.78 6.74
N PHE A 234 27.98 -1.36 5.49
CA PHE A 234 26.82 -0.61 5.03
C PHE A 234 25.51 -1.38 5.25
N GLY A 235 25.47 -2.67 4.89
CA GLY A 235 24.31 -3.53 5.15
C GLY A 235 23.96 -3.64 6.63
N GLN A 236 24.96 -3.77 7.52
CA GLN A 236 24.74 -3.82 8.97
C GLN A 236 24.11 -2.53 9.51
N ILE A 237 24.59 -1.36 9.05
CA ILE A 237 24.04 -0.05 9.42
C ILE A 237 22.60 0.07 8.90
N ALA A 238 22.35 -0.27 7.64
CA ALA A 238 21.01 -0.23 7.05
C ALA A 238 19.99 -1.13 7.75
N VAL A 239 20.40 -2.27 8.29
CA VAL A 239 19.52 -3.17 9.05
C VAL A 239 19.34 -2.72 10.50
N THR A 240 20.36 -2.09 11.10
CA THR A 240 20.35 -1.72 12.52
C THR A 240 19.71 -0.35 12.76
N ASP A 241 19.97 0.61 11.88
CA ASP A 241 19.50 1.99 11.99
C ASP A 241 19.16 2.56 10.59
N PRO A 242 18.03 2.16 10.00
CA PRO A 242 17.61 2.61 8.67
C PRO A 242 17.19 4.09 8.62
N GLU A 243 16.97 4.73 9.77
CA GLU A 243 16.50 6.12 9.86
C GLU A 243 17.65 7.12 10.01
N ASP A 244 18.84 6.68 10.43
CA ASP A 244 20.07 7.49 10.43
C ASP A 244 20.64 7.66 9.00
N ILE A 245 19.98 8.54 8.24
CA ILE A 245 20.33 8.88 6.86
C ILE A 245 21.77 9.40 6.76
N GLU A 246 22.25 10.15 7.77
CA GLU A 246 23.60 10.72 7.73
C GLU A 246 24.66 9.62 7.79
N ASN A 247 24.51 8.66 8.70
CA ASN A 247 25.42 7.53 8.83
C ASN A 247 25.32 6.57 7.63
N LEU A 248 24.12 6.38 7.07
CA LEU A 248 23.94 5.64 5.82
C LEU A 248 24.71 6.28 4.67
N TYR A 249 24.65 7.60 4.51
CA TYR A 249 25.44 8.31 3.50
C TYR A 249 26.95 8.19 3.76
N LYS A 250 27.40 8.34 5.01
CA LYS A 250 28.82 8.18 5.38
C LYS A 250 29.34 6.78 5.03
N SER A 251 28.57 5.74 5.36
CA SER A 251 28.93 4.35 5.06
C SER A 251 28.88 4.05 3.56
N LEU A 252 27.86 4.53 2.84
CA LEU A 252 27.76 4.38 1.38
C LEU A 252 28.94 5.06 0.65
N LYS A 253 29.42 6.21 1.14
CA LYS A 253 30.64 6.84 0.62
C LYS A 253 31.88 5.94 0.77
N LYS A 254 31.98 5.12 1.83
CA LYS A 254 33.08 4.14 1.97
C LYS A 254 32.99 3.05 0.90
N VAL A 255 31.78 2.55 0.64
CA VAL A 255 31.53 1.56 -0.44
C VAL A 255 31.97 2.12 -1.79
N HIS A 256 31.56 3.35 -2.11
CA HIS A 256 31.93 3.98 -3.38
C HIS A 256 33.45 4.18 -3.52
N ARG A 257 34.13 4.60 -2.45
CA ARG A 257 35.60 4.70 -2.44
C ARG A 257 36.27 3.34 -2.67
N ALA A 258 35.76 2.27 -2.06
CA ALA A 258 36.31 0.93 -2.24
C ALA A 258 36.08 0.40 -3.66
N LEU A 259 34.89 0.65 -4.23
CA LEU A 259 34.56 0.33 -5.63
C LEU A 259 35.51 1.05 -6.61
N ASN A 260 35.77 2.34 -6.38
CA ASN A 260 36.69 3.10 -7.23
C ASN A 260 38.13 2.53 -7.20
N LYS A 261 38.58 2.00 -6.05
CA LYS A 261 39.88 1.31 -5.96
C LYS A 261 39.89 0.02 -6.79
N VAL A 262 38.81 -0.76 -6.76
CA VAL A 262 38.66 -1.97 -7.60
C VAL A 262 38.71 -1.59 -9.08
N ASN A 263 37.91 -0.62 -9.51
CA ASN A 263 37.90 -0.13 -10.89
C ASN A 263 39.28 0.35 -11.35
N THR A 264 40.01 1.06 -10.49
CA THR A 264 41.37 1.54 -10.79
C THR A 264 42.34 0.41 -11.04
N VAL A 265 42.26 -0.70 -10.29
CA VAL A 265 43.16 -1.85 -10.48
C VAL A 265 42.80 -2.64 -11.73
N ILE A 266 41.51 -2.85 -12.00
CA ILE A 266 41.05 -3.49 -13.24
C ILE A 266 41.51 -2.68 -14.46
N ALA A 267 41.24 -1.37 -14.49
CA ALA A 267 41.61 -0.51 -15.60
C ALA A 267 43.12 -0.44 -15.85
N ARG A 268 43.97 -0.72 -14.84
CA ARG A 268 45.44 -0.81 -14.99
C ARG A 268 45.92 -2.16 -15.51
N SER A 269 45.07 -3.18 -15.46
CA SER A 269 45.37 -4.54 -15.93
C SER A 269 45.05 -4.73 -17.41
N ASP A 270 44.31 -3.78 -18.00
CA ASP A 270 43.95 -3.72 -19.42
C ASP A 270 45.02 -3.01 -20.30
N TRP A 271 46.19 -2.68 -19.74
CA TRP A 271 47.34 -2.07 -20.43
C TRP A 271 48.58 -2.96 -20.38
#